data_AF-A0A928WQZ2-F1
#
_entry.id   AF-A0A928WQZ2-F1
#
_cell.length_a   1.000
_cell.length_b   1.000
_cell.length_c   1.000
_cell.angle_alpha   90.00
_cell.angle_beta   90.00
_cell.angle_gamma   90.00
#
_symmetry.space_group_name_H-M   'P 1'
#
loop_
_entity.id
_entity.type
_entity.pdbx_description
1 polymer ?
#
loop_
_entity_poly.entity_id
_entity_poly.type
_entity_poly.pdbx_seq_one_letter_code
_entity_poly.pdbx_strand_id
1 'polypeptide(L)'
;MGAEVNPNHADAEAVMSLASWIMAELIRIFHNVSLTEAQAEVDALVERRHPLVWEIDGTKRVLNPKMRKADQALVLLYSSKNWVDVDNLCNWIEYSNPSAFKSQVLKPLHEERLIEYQTDSHRSRITPKGVMHTEESLLS
;
A
#
# COMPACT_ATOMS: atom_id res chain seq x y z
N MET A 1 -15.79 33.97 -38.19
CA MET A 1 -14.58 33.13 -38.30
C MET A 1 -13.86 33.17 -36.99
N GLY A 2 -13.49 32.03 -36.43
CA GLY A 2 -12.82 31.92 -35.14
C GLY A 2 -13.38 30.73 -34.37
N ALA A 3 -13.03 29.52 -34.81
CA ALA A 3 -13.26 28.35 -33.98
C ALA A 3 -12.37 28.52 -32.74
N GLU A 4 -12.97 28.58 -31.56
CA GLU A 4 -12.24 28.52 -30.30
C GLU A 4 -11.47 27.20 -30.27
N VAL A 5 -10.16 27.28 -30.52
CA VAL A 5 -9.25 26.17 -30.30
C VAL A 5 -9.28 25.91 -28.81
N ASN A 6 -9.88 24.78 -28.39
CA ASN A 6 -9.96 24.39 -27.00
C ASN A 6 -8.52 24.19 -26.46
N PRO A 7 -8.00 25.08 -25.59
CA PRO A 7 -6.61 25.04 -25.12
C PRO A 7 -6.27 23.69 -24.47
N ASN A 8 -7.27 23.06 -23.84
CA ASN A 8 -7.11 21.77 -23.16
C ASN A 8 -6.65 20.66 -24.10
N HIS A 9 -6.96 20.73 -25.40
CA HIS A 9 -6.54 19.70 -26.34
C HIS A 9 -5.04 19.80 -26.62
N ALA A 10 -4.53 21.00 -26.87
CA ALA A 10 -3.10 21.25 -27.06
C ALA A 10 -2.31 20.95 -25.78
N ASP A 11 -2.86 21.31 -24.62
CA ASP A 11 -2.26 21.01 -23.32
C ASP A 11 -2.25 19.49 -23.04
N ALA A 12 -3.34 18.78 -23.35
CA ALA A 12 -3.40 17.33 -23.22
C ALA A 12 -2.42 16.63 -24.18
N GLU A 13 -2.28 17.10 -25.42
CA GLU A 13 -1.29 16.57 -26.36
C GLU A 13 0.14 16.80 -25.88
N ALA A 14 0.43 17.97 -25.30
CA ALA A 14 1.75 18.25 -24.72
C ALA A 14 2.04 17.34 -23.52
N VAL A 15 1.07 17.15 -22.61
CA VAL A 15 1.19 16.24 -21.46
C VAL A 15 1.38 14.80 -21.93
N MET A 16 0.60 14.34 -22.92
CA MET A 16 0.73 12.99 -23.45
C MET A 16 2.07 12.77 -24.16
N SER A 17 2.58 13.78 -24.86
CA SER A 17 3.89 13.73 -25.52
C SER A 17 5.02 13.68 -24.50
N LEU A 18 4.95 14.49 -23.44
CA LEU A 18 5.93 14.48 -22.34
C LEU A 18 5.90 13.15 -21.58
N ALA A 19 4.71 12.62 -21.26
CA ALA A 19 4.56 11.33 -20.61
C ALA A 19 5.13 10.20 -21.49
N SER A 20 4.87 10.22 -22.80
CA SER A 20 5.41 9.24 -23.74
C SER A 20 6.93 9.32 -23.85
N TRP A 21 7.50 10.53 -23.83
CA TRP A 21 8.94 10.74 -23.82
C TRP A 21 9.58 10.25 -22.51
N ILE A 22 8.99 10.55 -21.35
CA ILE A 22 9.44 10.04 -20.05
C ILE A 22 9.44 8.50 -20.07
N MET A 23 8.37 7.87 -20.58
CA MET A 23 8.31 6.41 -20.72
C MET A 23 9.38 5.86 -21.66
N ALA A 24 9.65 6.53 -22.79
CA ALA A 24 10.72 6.14 -23.70
C ALA A 24 12.10 6.26 -23.05
N GLU A 25 12.33 7.30 -22.22
CA GLU A 25 13.56 7.48 -21.46
C GLU A 25 13.72 6.44 -20.35
N LEU A 26 12.64 6.08 -19.66
CA LEU A 26 12.64 4.97 -18.70
C LEU A 26 13.01 3.67 -19.40
N ILE A 27 12.40 3.35 -20.55
CA ILE A 27 12.77 2.18 -21.35
C ILE A 27 14.24 2.27 -21.78
N ARG A 28 14.71 3.45 -22.25
CA ARG A 28 16.11 3.67 -22.63
C ARG A 28 17.09 3.60 -21.45
N ILE A 29 16.66 3.77 -20.21
CA ILE A 29 17.52 3.62 -19.03
C ILE A 29 17.47 2.19 -18.50
N PHE A 30 16.28 1.57 -18.51
CA PHE A 30 16.01 0.25 -17.96
C PHE A 30 16.09 -0.90 -18.99
N HIS A 31 16.36 -0.65 -20.28
CA HIS A 31 16.52 -1.70 -21.31
C HIS A 31 17.68 -2.66 -21.02
N ASN A 32 18.58 -2.31 -20.10
CA ASN A 32 19.69 -3.15 -19.67
C ASN A 32 19.38 -3.94 -18.39
N VAL A 33 18.14 -3.86 -17.93
CA VAL A 33 17.62 -4.46 -16.70
C VAL A 33 16.61 -5.53 -17.12
N SER A 34 16.61 -6.70 -16.47
CA SER A 34 15.66 -7.75 -16.82
C SER A 34 14.23 -7.28 -16.62
N LEU A 35 13.28 -7.81 -17.40
CA LEU A 35 11.85 -7.49 -17.25
C LEU A 35 11.39 -7.69 -15.79
N THR A 36 11.98 -8.66 -15.10
CA THR A 36 11.74 -8.97 -13.68
C THR A 36 12.23 -7.87 -12.74
N GLU A 37 13.44 -7.36 -12.94
CA GLU A 37 14.01 -6.26 -12.13
C GLU A 37 13.29 -4.94 -12.43
N ALA A 38 12.98 -4.65 -13.69
CA ALA A 38 12.20 -3.47 -14.06
C ALA A 38 10.79 -3.51 -13.46
N GLN A 39 10.14 -4.68 -13.45
CA GLN A 39 8.85 -4.87 -12.80
C GLN A 39 8.96 -4.73 -11.28
N ALA A 40 10.03 -5.23 -10.65
CA ALA A 40 10.25 -5.07 -9.22
C ALA A 40 10.46 -3.59 -8.82
N GLU A 41 11.19 -2.80 -9.61
CA GLU A 41 11.36 -1.36 -9.40
C GLU A 41 10.06 -0.57 -9.60
N VAL A 42 9.29 -0.92 -10.64
CA VAL A 42 7.94 -0.35 -10.85
C VAL A 42 7.01 -0.72 -9.70
N ASP A 43 7.06 -1.97 -9.23
CA ASP A 43 6.26 -2.43 -8.10
C ASP A 43 6.65 -1.71 -6.80
N ALA A 44 7.94 -1.45 -6.58
CA ALA A 44 8.49 -0.70 -5.45
C ALA A 44 8.17 0.82 -5.51
N LEU A 45 8.06 1.40 -6.72
CA LEU A 45 7.60 2.77 -6.93
C LEU A 45 6.10 2.92 -6.66
N VAL A 46 5.31 1.88 -6.98
CA VAL A 46 3.86 1.84 -6.73
C VAL A 46 3.54 1.40 -5.28
N GLU A 47 4.51 0.86 -4.55
CA GLU A 47 4.37 0.64 -3.11
C GLU A 47 4.20 1.98 -2.41
N ARG A 48 3.03 2.18 -1.80
CA ARG A 48 2.73 3.34 -0.96
C ARG A 48 3.70 3.36 0.23
N ARG A 49 4.87 3.97 0.07
CA ARG A 49 5.81 4.22 1.16
C ARG A 49 5.28 5.36 2.02
N HIS A 50 4.44 5.02 3.00
CA HIS A 50 4.03 6.00 4.00
C HIS A 50 5.17 6.17 5.03
N PRO A 51 5.62 7.40 5.38
CA PRO A 51 6.74 7.64 6.31
C PRO A 51 6.58 6.97 7.68
N LEU A 52 5.35 6.59 8.03
CA LEU A 52 4.99 5.92 9.28
C LEU A 52 5.35 4.43 9.30
N VAL A 53 5.56 3.80 8.15
CA VAL A 53 5.92 2.38 8.04
C VAL A 53 7.36 2.26 7.59
N TRP A 54 8.15 1.55 8.39
CA TRP A 54 9.51 1.16 8.05
C TRP A 54 9.54 -0.33 7.75
N GLU A 55 10.27 -0.71 6.71
CA GLU A 55 10.46 -2.11 6.30
C GLU A 55 11.95 -2.45 6.26
N ILE A 56 12.32 -3.57 6.89
CA ILE A 56 13.67 -4.13 6.88
C ILE A 56 13.58 -5.66 6.87
N ASP A 57 14.30 -6.31 5.97
CA ASP A 57 14.38 -7.78 5.89
C ASP A 57 13.02 -8.50 5.94
N GLY A 58 12.01 -7.96 5.23
CA GLY A 58 10.64 -8.49 5.21
C GLY A 58 9.83 -8.27 6.49
N THR A 59 10.38 -7.53 7.45
CA THR A 59 9.70 -7.08 8.67
C THR A 59 9.23 -5.65 8.51
N LYS A 60 7.93 -5.42 8.73
CA LYS A 60 7.36 -4.08 8.75
C LYS A 60 7.12 -3.60 10.18
N ARG A 61 7.32 -2.31 10.43
CA ARG A 61 7.15 -1.65 11.72
C ARG A 61 6.45 -0.32 11.56
N VAL A 62 5.52 -0.03 12.47
CA VAL A 62 4.94 1.31 12.62
C VAL A 62 5.85 2.13 13.54
N LEU A 63 6.31 3.28 13.06
CA LEU A 63 7.30 4.10 13.77
C LEU A 63 6.71 4.93 14.93
N ASN A 64 5.38 5.04 15.03
CA ASN A 64 4.72 5.70 16.15
C ASN A 64 4.46 4.70 17.30
N PRO A 65 5.24 4.73 18.41
CA PRO A 65 5.12 3.76 19.49
C PRO A 65 3.83 3.91 20.31
N LYS A 66 3.14 5.05 20.21
CA LYS A 66 1.89 5.33 20.93
C LYS A 66 0.66 4.84 20.17
N MET A 67 0.81 4.42 18.91
CA MET A 67 -0.30 3.94 18.10
C MET A 67 -0.86 2.63 18.69
N ARG A 68 -2.19 2.52 18.76
CA ARG A 68 -2.84 1.31 19.28
C ARG A 68 -2.57 0.11 18.37
N LYS A 69 -2.49 -1.10 18.92
CA LYS A 69 -2.16 -2.31 18.14
C LYS A 69 -3.12 -2.59 16.98
N ALA A 70 -4.40 -2.24 17.12
CA ALA A 70 -5.37 -2.35 16.03
C ALA A 70 -5.08 -1.37 14.89
N ASP A 71 -4.79 -0.12 15.22
CA ASP A 71 -4.40 0.91 14.24
C ASP A 71 -3.07 0.53 13.56
N GLN A 72 -2.11 -0.02 14.32
CA GLN A 72 -0.85 -0.53 13.75
C GLN A 72 -1.11 -1.66 12.74
N ALA A 73 -1.96 -2.63 13.08
CA ALA A 73 -2.32 -3.70 12.16
C ALA A 73 -2.98 -3.16 10.89
N LEU A 74 -3.86 -2.15 11.00
CA LEU A 74 -4.47 -1.49 9.85
C LEU A 74 -3.45 -0.80 8.95
N VAL A 75 -2.54 -0.02 9.52
CA VAL A 75 -1.49 0.70 8.78
C VAL A 75 -0.54 -0.27 8.06
N LEU A 76 -0.19 -1.38 8.72
CA LEU A 76 0.67 -2.40 8.10
C LEU A 76 -0.02 -3.15 6.97
N LEU A 77 -1.31 -3.49 7.14
CA LEU A 77 -2.13 -4.07 6.08
C LEU A 77 -2.37 -3.08 4.93
N TYR A 78 -2.53 -1.79 5.23
CA TYR A 78 -2.61 -0.71 4.24
C TYR A 78 -1.33 -0.62 3.40
N SER A 79 -0.16 -0.76 4.03
CA SER A 79 1.13 -0.77 3.34
C SER A 79 1.39 -2.05 2.52
N SER A 80 0.49 -3.04 2.57
CA SER A 80 0.67 -4.34 1.94
C SER A 80 -0.37 -4.55 0.83
N LYS A 81 0.08 -4.65 -0.42
CA LYS A 81 -0.82 -4.80 -1.59
C LYS A 81 -1.59 -6.13 -1.58
N ASN A 82 -0.95 -7.18 -1.05
CA ASN A 82 -1.44 -8.55 -1.06
C ASN A 82 -1.88 -9.01 0.33
N TRP A 83 -2.37 -10.25 0.40
CA TRP A 83 -2.63 -10.94 1.66
C TRP A 83 -1.37 -11.01 2.51
N VAL A 84 -1.54 -10.77 3.82
CA VAL A 84 -0.48 -10.89 4.82
C VAL A 84 -0.79 -12.07 5.73
N ASP A 85 0.19 -12.92 5.95
CA ASP A 85 0.10 -14.00 6.94
C ASP A 85 -0.09 -13.44 8.35
N VAL A 86 -0.99 -14.05 9.12
CA VAL A 86 -1.36 -13.51 10.44
C VAL A 86 -0.24 -13.62 11.47
N ASP A 87 0.63 -14.63 11.38
CA ASP A 87 1.77 -14.73 12.29
C ASP A 87 2.83 -13.68 11.95
N ASN A 88 3.06 -13.44 10.66
CA ASN A 88 3.90 -12.32 10.22
C ASN A 88 3.34 -10.98 10.72
N LEU A 89 2.04 -10.73 10.55
CA LEU A 89 1.42 -9.50 11.03
C LEU A 89 1.52 -9.36 12.55
N CYS A 90 1.31 -10.45 13.31
CA CYS A 90 1.46 -10.49 14.77
C CYS A 90 2.90 -10.15 15.21
N ASN A 91 3.89 -10.70 14.50
CA ASN A 91 5.30 -10.39 14.70
C ASN A 91 5.63 -8.94 14.32
N TRP A 92 5.01 -8.41 13.26
CA TRP A 92 5.19 -7.03 12.79
C TRP A 92 4.74 -6.01 13.84
N ILE A 93 3.64 -6.28 14.55
CA ILE A 93 3.14 -5.43 15.63
C ILE A 93 3.69 -5.79 17.01
N GLU A 94 4.58 -6.78 17.13
CA GLU A 94 5.17 -7.22 18.41
C GLU A 94 4.11 -7.55 19.48
N TYR A 95 3.04 -8.25 19.08
CA TYR A 95 1.98 -8.64 20.01
C TYR A 95 2.34 -9.98 20.66
N SER A 96 2.43 -10.01 21.98
CA SER A 96 3.00 -11.13 22.73
C SER A 96 2.18 -12.41 22.69
N ASN A 97 0.87 -12.32 22.49
CA ASN A 97 -0.03 -13.47 22.47
C ASN A 97 -0.79 -13.56 21.13
N PRO A 98 -0.44 -14.52 20.25
CA PRO A 98 -1.09 -14.69 18.95
C PRO A 98 -2.60 -14.98 19.02
N SER A 99 -3.06 -15.75 20.01
CA SER A 99 -4.49 -16.03 20.18
C SER A 99 -5.27 -14.78 20.56
N ALA A 100 -4.72 -13.96 21.44
CA ALA A 100 -5.29 -12.67 21.81
C ALA A 100 -5.21 -11.65 20.67
N PHE A 101 -4.14 -11.66 19.87
CA PHE A 101 -4.07 -10.85 18.65
C PHE A 101 -5.22 -11.16 17.69
N LYS A 102 -5.47 -12.45 17.41
CA LYS A 102 -6.59 -12.88 16.56
C LYS A 102 -7.94 -12.44 17.11
N SER A 103 -8.18 -12.64 18.42
CA SER A 103 -9.50 -12.39 19.02
C SER A 103 -9.78 -10.92 19.37
N GLN A 104 -8.75 -10.15 19.74
CA GLN A 104 -8.90 -8.77 20.23
C GLN A 104 -8.52 -7.72 19.19
N VAL A 105 -7.80 -8.10 18.12
CA VAL A 105 -7.41 -7.17 17.06
C VAL A 105 -8.05 -7.57 15.74
N LEU A 106 -7.78 -8.76 15.21
CA LEU A 106 -8.24 -9.11 13.87
C LEU A 106 -9.75 -9.32 13.77
N LYS A 107 -10.37 -10.02 14.75
CA LYS A 107 -11.83 -10.23 14.76
C LYS A 107 -12.62 -8.91 14.80
N PRO A 108 -12.36 -7.97 15.72
CA PRO A 108 -13.07 -6.69 15.73
C PRO A 108 -12.89 -5.90 14.42
N LEU A 109 -11.67 -5.80 13.91
CA LEU A 109 -11.40 -5.10 12.65
C LEU A 109 -12.13 -5.75 11.44
N HIS A 110 -12.29 -7.07 11.46
CA HIS A 110 -13.02 -7.80 10.44
C HIS A 110 -14.55 -7.61 10.55
N GLU A 111 -15.08 -7.63 11.77
CA GLU A 111 -16.48 -7.34 12.08
C GLU A 111 -16.86 -5.92 11.65
N GLU A 112 -15.96 -4.95 11.86
CA GLU A 112 -16.11 -3.57 11.40
C GLU A 112 -15.91 -3.40 9.88
N ARG A 113 -15.56 -4.47 9.16
CA ARG A 113 -15.26 -4.49 7.72
C ARG A 113 -14.09 -3.61 7.31
N LEU A 114 -13.16 -3.32 8.22
CA LEU A 114 -11.92 -2.63 7.89
C LEU A 114 -10.89 -3.58 7.26
N ILE A 115 -10.93 -4.86 7.64
CA ILE A 115 -10.08 -5.92 7.08
C ILE A 115 -10.92 -7.13 6.69
N GLU A 116 -10.42 -7.90 5.73
CA GLU A 116 -10.82 -9.28 5.52
C GLU A 116 -9.84 -10.17 6.30
N TYR A 117 -10.36 -11.03 7.17
CA TYR A 117 -9.56 -11.99 7.93
C TYR A 117 -10.07 -13.40 7.65
N GLN A 118 -9.26 -14.19 6.94
CA GLN A 118 -9.57 -15.57 6.63
C GLN A 118 -8.94 -16.48 7.67
N THR A 119 -9.77 -17.04 8.55
CA THR A 119 -9.32 -17.98 9.59
C THR A 119 -8.73 -19.25 8.99
N ASP A 120 -9.31 -19.76 7.90
CA ASP A 120 -8.93 -21.06 7.32
C ASP A 120 -7.58 -21.00 6.60
N SER A 121 -7.33 -19.89 5.90
CA SER A 121 -6.06 -19.63 5.20
C SER A 121 -5.08 -18.80 6.05
N HIS A 122 -5.43 -18.50 7.30
CA HIS A 122 -4.62 -17.79 8.29
C HIS A 122 -3.95 -16.51 7.76
N ARG A 123 -4.72 -15.71 7.04
CA ARG A 123 -4.25 -14.50 6.35
C ARG A 123 -5.25 -13.35 6.45
N SER A 124 -4.75 -12.12 6.35
CA SER A 124 -5.59 -10.93 6.37
C SER A 124 -5.19 -9.93 5.28
N ARG A 125 -6.14 -9.09 4.86
CA ARG A 125 -5.94 -8.01 3.90
C ARG A 125 -6.86 -6.85 4.25
N ILE A 126 -6.41 -5.62 4.01
CA ILE A 126 -7.25 -4.43 4.17
C ILE A 126 -8.39 -4.40 3.12
N THR A 127 -9.56 -3.91 3.51
CA THR A 127 -10.68 -3.66 2.59
C THR A 127 -10.64 -2.23 2.05
N PRO A 128 -11.43 -1.87 1.01
CA PRO A 128 -11.59 -0.48 0.60
C PRO A 128 -12.06 0.44 1.75
N LYS A 129 -12.91 -0.06 2.66
CA LYS A 129 -13.34 0.71 3.85
C LYS A 129 -12.17 0.95 4.82
N GLY A 130 -11.34 -0.06 5.07
CA GLY A 130 -10.14 0.07 5.89
C GLY A 130 -9.14 1.06 5.29
N VAL A 131 -8.99 1.07 3.96
CA VAL A 131 -8.13 2.03 3.24
C VAL A 131 -8.58 3.46 3.53
N MET A 132 -9.87 3.77 3.32
CA MET A 132 -10.40 5.12 3.61
C MET A 132 -10.21 5.50 5.08
N HIS A 133 -10.54 4.60 6.02
CA HIS A 133 -10.36 4.87 7.44
C HIS A 133 -8.89 5.14 7.81
N THR A 134 -7.96 4.38 7.24
CA THR A 134 -6.53 4.55 7.49
C THR A 134 -6.06 5.92 7.00
N GLU A 135 -6.44 6.31 5.77
CA GLU A 135 -6.07 7.59 5.17
C GLU A 135 -6.67 8.78 5.94
N GLU A 136 -7.93 8.69 6.37
CA GLU A 136 -8.64 9.81 7.00
C GLU A 136 -8.34 9.96 8.51
N SER A 137 -8.13 8.85 9.23
CA SER A 137 -8.09 8.85 10.70
C SER A 137 -6.72 8.56 11.30
N LEU A 138 -5.82 7.93 10.54
CA LEU A 138 -4.53 7.45 11.06
C LEU A 138 -3.32 8.11 10.40
N LEU A 139 -3.46 8.58 9.16
CA LEU A 139 -2.39 9.13 8.33
C LEU A 139 -2.61 10.60 7.93
N SER A 140 -3.70 11.22 8.42
CA SER A 140 -4.06 12.61 8.17
C SER A 140 -3.27 13.63 8.99
#